data_AF-A0A8T5GSU9-F1
#
_entry.id   AF-A0A8T5GSU9-F1
#
_cell.length_a   1.000
_cell.length_b   1.000
_cell.length_c   1.000
_cell.angle_alpha   90.00
_cell.angle_beta   90.00
_cell.angle_gamma   90.00
#
_symmetry.space_group_name_H-M   'P 1'
#
loop_
_entity.id
_entity.type
_entity.pdbx_description
1 polymer ?
#
loop_
_entity_poly.entity_id
_entity_poly.type
_entity_poly.pdbx_seq_one_letter_code
_entity_poly.pdbx_strand_id
1 'polypeptide(L)'
;LLFAGQGTAMPTGILATNAVDEDDSPSAFGIAAFAGMDSATAMTTYGLDATQYAAVGAWVGGWLTSTSALPMILLGGSGTMTAEQYVNISFGAEDPVNPGQYLTNSLNLGGAWGVIGASFGAPAVELTAAQSGNLLYGPLGLTTSAGATIFLFGELSGQTPPIDFTTMQAGPQMEWNASTIATLYGIDENAASAVRALMMGPIYGETAESFVPGFLMSSFGTTQYLTQPVSAWLFGWHDPVSAFLASGNPMDMTVGWASLDTNETYYGSDGVLNGNGTSYTICTGEVEGCDKGESVLEDGSNELPWHNTRMAQATFGLIGVEYLDGATGGFLTGTDDKVDVSGYAVVPVTCDATGTVENIPVNICTASVDATTRSIQAKNLATFTLLDATPSALPIFLGSDITLKSEKLSGLIIAGDSTTTFYLDTRQNTNMTTAPQMSDLTKVFTIKSSSMIGAEDADTMESSIVTNQETFGYWTNFDHPVDFITIMFYILAIGALANGVLLMVSEDESDEAMKAEAAPAEEESSEEASEATE
;
A
#
# COMPACT_ATOMS: atom_id res chain seq x y z
N LEU A 1 5.27 -52.76 20.94
CA LEU A 1 6.13 -51.61 20.59
C LEU A 1 5.86 -51.07 19.19
N LEU A 2 5.86 -51.88 18.12
CA LEU A 2 5.74 -51.33 16.75
C LEU A 2 4.31 -50.88 16.39
N PHE A 3 3.27 -51.66 16.66
CA PHE A 3 1.89 -51.36 16.23
C PHE A 3 0.87 -51.24 17.38
N ALA A 4 1.34 -50.90 18.58
CA ALA A 4 0.44 -50.73 19.72
C ALA A 4 -0.58 -49.61 19.45
N GLY A 5 -1.86 -49.81 19.75
CA GLY A 5 -2.86 -48.79 19.45
C GLY A 5 -3.00 -48.41 17.97
N GLN A 6 -2.58 -49.28 17.04
CA GLN A 6 -2.87 -49.11 15.61
C GLN A 6 -4.37 -48.92 15.40
N GLY A 7 -4.76 -47.92 14.63
CA GLY A 7 -6.17 -47.65 14.36
C GLY A 7 -6.94 -47.19 15.59
N THR A 8 -6.27 -46.56 16.57
CA THR A 8 -6.93 -45.90 17.71
C THR A 8 -6.70 -44.39 17.66
N ALA A 9 -7.47 -43.59 18.40
CA ALA A 9 -7.27 -42.13 18.44
C ALA A 9 -5.88 -41.70 18.96
N MET A 10 -5.17 -42.58 19.67
CA MET A 10 -3.80 -42.34 20.14
C MET A 10 -2.91 -43.53 19.79
N PRO A 11 -2.32 -43.56 18.57
CA PRO A 11 -1.39 -44.60 18.21
C PRO A 11 -0.16 -44.53 19.12
N THR A 12 0.08 -45.62 19.85
CA THR A 12 1.22 -45.71 20.77
C THR A 12 2.38 -46.46 20.10
N GLY A 13 2.12 -47.34 19.14
CA GLY A 13 3.15 -48.07 18.44
C GLY A 13 4.06 -47.14 17.65
N ILE A 14 5.36 -47.39 17.65
CA ILE A 14 6.32 -46.55 16.91
C ILE A 14 5.93 -46.45 15.42
N LEU A 15 5.43 -47.52 14.82
CA LEU A 15 4.95 -47.53 13.44
C LEU A 15 3.43 -47.47 13.36
N ALA A 16 2.76 -47.16 14.47
CA ALA A 16 1.31 -47.13 14.51
C ALA A 16 0.77 -45.80 13.98
N THR A 17 -0.38 -45.87 13.31
CA THR A 17 -1.16 -44.72 12.85
C THR A 17 -2.54 -44.72 13.52
N ASN A 18 -3.16 -43.54 13.61
CA ASN A 18 -4.45 -43.41 14.26
C ASN A 18 -5.60 -44.05 13.49
N ALA A 19 -6.74 -44.24 14.17
CA ALA A 19 -7.99 -44.59 13.52
C ALA A 19 -8.35 -43.53 12.48
N VAL A 20 -8.85 -43.99 11.35
CA VAL A 20 -9.40 -43.17 10.29
C VAL A 20 -10.80 -43.67 9.97
N ASP A 21 -11.74 -42.74 9.81
CA ASP A 21 -13.04 -43.06 9.21
C ASP A 21 -12.85 -43.35 7.71
N GLU A 22 -13.87 -43.91 7.04
CA GLU A 22 -13.76 -44.32 5.63
C GLU A 22 -13.38 -43.16 4.67
N ASP A 23 -13.56 -41.91 5.13
CA ASP A 23 -13.28 -40.68 4.39
C ASP A 23 -12.04 -39.91 4.92
N ASP A 24 -11.31 -40.48 5.89
CA ASP A 24 -10.18 -39.82 6.54
C ASP A 24 -8.88 -40.60 6.35
N SER A 25 -7.75 -39.93 6.54
CA SER A 25 -6.43 -40.55 6.50
C SER A 25 -5.60 -40.23 7.74
N PRO A 26 -4.63 -41.09 8.10
CA PRO A 26 -4.04 -40.99 9.42
C PRO A 26 -3.18 -39.73 9.52
N SER A 27 -3.42 -38.92 10.54
CA SER A 27 -2.73 -37.66 10.80
C SER A 27 -1.73 -37.74 11.96
N ALA A 28 -1.82 -38.80 12.77
CA ALA A 28 -0.95 -39.05 13.91
C ALA A 28 -0.14 -40.33 13.72
N PHE A 29 1.17 -40.22 13.96
CA PHE A 29 2.11 -41.34 13.94
C PHE A 29 2.64 -41.58 15.35
N GLY A 30 2.62 -42.82 15.82
CA GLY A 30 3.11 -43.14 17.15
C GLY A 30 4.63 -42.97 17.31
N ILE A 31 5.40 -42.87 16.22
CA ILE A 31 6.81 -42.41 16.28
C ILE A 31 6.92 -40.96 16.79
N ALA A 32 6.01 -40.08 16.38
CA ALA A 32 5.96 -38.71 16.85
C ALA A 32 5.49 -38.66 18.32
N ALA A 33 4.52 -39.51 18.68
CA ALA A 33 4.09 -39.67 20.06
C ALA A 33 5.24 -40.14 20.97
N PHE A 34 6.03 -41.13 20.53
CA PHE A 34 7.23 -41.58 21.24
C PHE A 34 8.26 -40.45 21.39
N ALA A 35 8.55 -39.71 20.32
CA ALA A 35 9.54 -38.65 20.31
C ALA A 35 9.15 -37.43 21.17
N GLY A 36 7.86 -37.14 21.28
CA GLY A 36 7.34 -36.04 22.10
C GLY A 36 7.26 -36.33 23.61
N MET A 37 7.41 -37.59 24.03
CA MET A 37 7.38 -37.97 25.45
C MET A 37 8.74 -37.75 26.13
N ASP A 38 8.72 -37.30 27.38
CA ASP A 38 9.90 -37.38 28.23
C ASP A 38 10.29 -38.84 28.50
N SER A 39 11.55 -39.06 28.90
CA SER A 39 12.09 -40.41 29.07
C SER A 39 11.30 -41.29 30.06
N ALA A 40 10.79 -40.73 31.16
CA ALA A 40 10.10 -41.50 32.18
C ALA A 40 8.71 -41.93 31.70
N THR A 41 8.01 -41.01 31.02
CA THR A 41 6.71 -41.28 30.40
C THR A 41 6.83 -42.32 29.28
N ALA A 42 7.84 -42.21 28.41
CA ALA A 42 8.07 -43.17 27.34
C ALA A 42 8.40 -44.58 27.89
N MET A 43 9.34 -44.69 28.85
CA MET A 43 9.69 -45.98 29.46
C MET A 43 8.47 -46.67 30.08
N THR A 44 7.64 -45.91 30.80
CA THR A 44 6.43 -46.44 31.43
C THR A 44 5.38 -46.86 30.40
N THR A 45 5.11 -46.01 29.41
CA THR A 45 4.10 -46.26 28.36
C THR A 45 4.45 -47.48 27.51
N TYR A 46 5.72 -47.67 27.20
CA TYR A 46 6.19 -48.73 26.31
C TYR A 46 6.72 -49.97 27.03
N GLY A 47 6.75 -49.96 28.36
CA GLY A 47 7.32 -51.04 29.17
C GLY A 47 8.79 -51.27 28.89
N LEU A 48 9.55 -50.20 28.63
CA LEU A 48 10.98 -50.24 28.31
C LEU A 48 11.81 -49.98 29.57
N ASP A 49 12.91 -50.72 29.73
CA ASP A 49 13.97 -50.31 30.65
C ASP A 49 14.81 -49.16 30.08
N ALA A 50 15.69 -48.57 30.89
CA ALA A 50 16.52 -47.43 30.49
C ALA A 50 17.45 -47.73 29.30
N THR A 51 17.93 -48.98 29.17
CA THR A 51 18.82 -49.39 28.06
C THR A 51 18.01 -49.54 26.78
N GLN A 52 16.84 -50.16 26.86
CA GLN A 52 15.91 -50.32 25.75
C GLN A 52 15.39 -48.96 25.27
N TYR A 53 15.01 -48.05 26.17
CA TYR A 53 14.63 -46.69 25.83
C TYR A 53 15.76 -45.95 25.12
N ALA A 54 16.99 -46.03 25.61
CA ALA A 54 18.13 -45.38 24.96
C ALA A 54 18.33 -45.89 23.52
N ALA A 55 18.22 -47.21 23.29
CA ALA A 55 18.35 -47.80 21.96
C ALA A 55 17.19 -47.40 21.02
N VAL A 56 15.95 -47.47 21.51
CA VAL A 56 14.75 -47.10 20.74
C VAL A 56 14.73 -45.60 20.44
N GLY A 57 15.02 -44.76 21.43
CA GLY A 57 15.10 -43.31 21.27
C GLY A 57 16.20 -42.89 20.31
N ALA A 58 17.37 -43.53 20.36
CA ALA A 58 18.44 -43.29 19.38
C ALA A 58 18.00 -43.69 17.96
N TRP A 59 17.30 -44.82 17.80
CA TRP A 59 16.78 -45.22 16.49
C TRP A 59 15.70 -44.26 15.98
N VAL A 60 14.73 -43.86 16.83
CA VAL A 60 13.64 -42.93 16.50
C VAL A 60 14.21 -41.56 16.11
N GLY A 61 15.11 -40.99 16.92
CA GLY A 61 15.78 -39.73 16.59
C GLY A 61 16.62 -39.83 15.31
N GLY A 62 17.29 -40.97 15.11
CA GLY A 62 17.99 -41.27 13.87
C GLY A 62 17.06 -41.35 12.66
N TRP A 63 15.86 -41.92 12.80
CA TRP A 63 14.94 -42.09 11.69
C TRP A 63 14.31 -40.76 11.29
N LEU A 64 13.87 -39.96 12.27
CA LEU A 64 13.33 -38.60 12.06
C LEU A 64 14.31 -37.66 11.34
N THR A 65 15.61 -37.93 11.43
CA THR A 65 16.68 -37.18 10.77
C THR A 65 17.27 -37.92 9.56
N SER A 66 16.61 -38.99 9.11
CA SER A 66 17.06 -39.88 8.01
C SER A 66 18.45 -40.50 8.19
N THR A 67 19.00 -40.48 9.41
CA THR A 67 20.27 -41.14 9.76
C THR A 67 20.10 -42.65 9.95
N SER A 68 18.93 -43.08 10.41
CA SER A 68 18.54 -44.49 10.49
C SER A 68 17.42 -44.80 9.49
N ALA A 69 17.28 -46.08 9.14
CA ALA A 69 16.25 -46.52 8.20
C ALA A 69 15.41 -47.64 8.82
N LEU A 70 14.12 -47.65 8.48
CA LEU A 70 13.16 -48.68 8.83
C LEU A 70 13.39 -49.92 7.94
N PRO A 71 13.69 -51.09 8.51
CA PRO A 71 13.71 -52.33 7.72
C PRO A 71 12.30 -52.69 7.27
N MET A 72 12.03 -52.56 5.97
CA MET A 72 10.68 -52.77 5.41
C MET A 72 10.22 -54.23 5.51
N ILE A 73 11.14 -55.16 5.78
CA ILE A 73 10.80 -56.55 6.09
C ILE A 73 9.88 -56.68 7.32
N LEU A 74 9.93 -55.72 8.24
CA LEU A 74 9.02 -55.65 9.40
C LEU A 74 7.57 -55.35 9.00
N LEU A 75 7.38 -54.84 7.78
CA LEU A 75 6.09 -54.49 7.17
C LEU A 75 5.72 -55.44 6.02
N GLY A 76 6.44 -56.56 5.86
CA GLY A 76 6.21 -57.51 4.76
C GLY A 76 6.81 -57.09 3.41
N GLY A 77 7.57 -55.99 3.37
CA GLY A 77 8.29 -55.52 2.20
C GLY A 77 9.75 -56.01 2.13
N SER A 78 10.56 -55.34 1.31
CA SER A 78 12.00 -55.61 1.19
C SER A 78 12.82 -54.32 1.25
N GLY A 79 14.09 -54.41 1.65
CA GLY A 79 14.97 -53.25 1.78
C GLY A 79 14.72 -52.43 3.05
N THR A 80 15.08 -51.15 2.98
CA THR A 80 15.01 -50.20 4.10
C THR A 80 14.45 -48.85 3.63
N MET A 81 13.83 -48.09 4.53
CA MET A 81 13.25 -46.78 4.24
C MET A 81 13.62 -45.74 5.29
N THR A 82 14.21 -44.62 4.85
CA THR A 82 14.44 -43.43 5.70
C THR A 82 13.17 -42.57 5.80
N ALA A 83 13.11 -41.64 6.76
CA ALA A 83 11.98 -40.71 6.86
C ALA A 83 11.84 -39.82 5.63
N GLU A 84 12.94 -39.36 5.04
CA GLU A 84 12.92 -38.58 3.79
C GLU A 84 12.32 -39.38 2.63
N GLN A 85 12.73 -40.65 2.48
CA GLN A 85 12.13 -41.53 1.47
C GLN A 85 10.65 -41.78 1.73
N TYR A 86 10.25 -41.96 2.99
CA TYR A 86 8.86 -42.10 3.38
C TYR A 86 8.04 -40.88 2.94
N VAL A 87 8.47 -39.66 3.27
CA VAL A 87 7.79 -38.42 2.87
C VAL A 87 7.70 -38.29 1.36
N ASN A 88 8.82 -38.51 0.65
CA ASN A 88 8.85 -38.39 -0.81
C ASN A 88 7.93 -39.43 -1.50
N ILE A 89 7.79 -40.65 -0.97
CA ILE A 89 6.88 -41.64 -1.55
C ILE A 89 5.43 -41.27 -1.20
N SER A 90 5.12 -41.17 0.09
CA SER A 90 3.75 -40.98 0.59
C SER A 90 3.10 -39.64 0.20
N PHE A 91 3.89 -38.65 -0.21
CA PHE A 91 3.36 -37.39 -0.74
C PHE A 91 2.75 -37.53 -2.13
N GLY A 92 3.37 -38.34 -3.01
CA GLY A 92 3.01 -38.42 -4.43
C GLY A 92 2.46 -39.78 -4.87
N ALA A 93 2.31 -40.73 -3.95
CA ALA A 93 1.85 -42.09 -4.19
C ALA A 93 1.22 -42.67 -2.90
N GLU A 94 0.82 -43.94 -2.96
CA GLU A 94 0.31 -44.72 -1.82
C GLU A 94 1.28 -44.70 -0.61
N ASP A 95 0.72 -44.69 0.60
CA ASP A 95 1.50 -44.78 1.84
C ASP A 95 2.26 -46.12 1.88
N PRO A 96 3.61 -46.10 1.88
CA PRO A 96 4.40 -47.33 1.81
C PRO A 96 4.37 -48.16 3.11
N VAL A 97 3.81 -47.62 4.19
CA VAL A 97 3.64 -48.31 5.48
C VAL A 97 2.20 -48.82 5.66
N ASN A 98 1.22 -48.19 5.00
CA ASN A 98 -0.20 -48.56 5.07
C ASN A 98 -0.78 -48.81 3.67
N PRO A 99 -0.64 -50.04 3.14
CA PRO A 99 -1.13 -50.35 1.80
C PRO A 99 -2.63 -50.09 1.62
N GLY A 100 -2.99 -49.50 0.49
CA GLY A 100 -4.32 -49.06 0.08
C GLY A 100 -4.72 -47.70 0.64
N GLN A 101 -3.83 -47.00 1.34
CA GLN A 101 -4.11 -45.69 1.95
C GLN A 101 -3.20 -44.60 1.41
N TYR A 102 -3.64 -43.35 1.55
CA TYR A 102 -2.89 -42.16 1.19
C TYR A 102 -2.87 -41.20 2.38
N LEU A 103 -1.87 -40.32 2.48
CA LEU A 103 -1.88 -39.29 3.51
C LEU A 103 -2.89 -38.18 3.17
N THR A 104 -3.44 -37.52 4.19
CA THR A 104 -4.47 -36.47 4.00
C THR A 104 -3.91 -35.33 3.17
N ASN A 105 -2.72 -34.86 3.54
CA ASN A 105 -2.01 -33.78 2.87
C ASN A 105 -1.00 -34.33 1.86
N SER A 106 -1.48 -35.18 0.95
CA SER A 106 -0.73 -35.72 -0.20
C SER A 106 -1.45 -35.38 -1.50
N LEU A 107 -0.82 -35.66 -2.65
CA LEU A 107 -1.46 -35.44 -3.97
C LEU A 107 -2.72 -36.28 -4.16
N ASN A 108 -2.88 -37.40 -3.46
CA ASN A 108 -4.10 -38.20 -3.52
C ASN A 108 -5.17 -37.80 -2.50
N LEU A 109 -4.91 -36.78 -1.67
CA LEU A 109 -5.88 -36.17 -0.74
C LEU A 109 -6.60 -37.20 0.16
N GLY A 110 -5.83 -38.08 0.83
CA GLY A 110 -6.40 -39.16 1.64
C GLY A 110 -7.17 -40.23 0.86
N GLY A 111 -7.07 -40.24 -0.48
CA GLY A 111 -7.83 -41.11 -1.37
C GLY A 111 -9.02 -40.42 -2.04
N ALA A 112 -9.29 -39.14 -1.74
CA ALA A 112 -10.36 -38.38 -2.35
C ALA A 112 -10.07 -37.96 -3.81
N TRP A 113 -8.78 -37.89 -4.19
CA TRP A 113 -8.41 -37.59 -5.58
C TRP A 113 -8.90 -38.68 -6.54
N GLY A 114 -9.54 -38.28 -7.64
CA GLY A 114 -10.17 -39.21 -8.58
C GLY A 114 -11.62 -39.56 -8.23
N VAL A 115 -12.07 -39.30 -7.00
CA VAL A 115 -13.37 -39.75 -6.48
C VAL A 115 -14.38 -38.61 -6.30
N ILE A 116 -13.91 -37.38 -6.09
CA ILE A 116 -14.77 -36.22 -5.87
C ILE A 116 -14.33 -34.96 -6.62
N GLY A 117 -15.24 -34.00 -6.73
CA GLY A 117 -14.97 -32.66 -7.26
C GLY A 117 -14.50 -32.66 -8.72
N ALA A 118 -13.61 -31.72 -9.05
CA ALA A 118 -13.06 -31.57 -10.41
C ALA A 118 -12.18 -32.75 -10.84
N SER A 119 -11.77 -33.62 -9.92
CA SER A 119 -10.92 -34.78 -10.18
C SER A 119 -11.71 -36.06 -10.51
N PHE A 120 -13.05 -36.04 -10.47
CA PHE A 120 -13.87 -37.25 -10.64
C PHE A 120 -13.52 -38.04 -11.92
N GLY A 121 -13.10 -39.29 -11.76
CA GLY A 121 -12.70 -40.19 -12.85
C GLY A 121 -11.21 -40.09 -13.23
N ALA A 122 -10.43 -39.23 -12.58
CA ALA A 122 -8.98 -39.20 -12.74
C ALA A 122 -8.33 -40.44 -12.09
N PRO A 123 -7.23 -40.97 -12.65
CA PRO A 123 -6.47 -42.02 -11.99
C PRO A 123 -5.77 -41.46 -10.73
N ALA A 124 -5.47 -42.35 -9.78
CA ALA A 124 -4.60 -42.02 -8.65
C ALA A 124 -3.26 -41.45 -9.15
N VAL A 125 -2.74 -40.46 -8.44
CA VAL A 125 -1.43 -39.89 -8.70
C VAL A 125 -0.36 -40.87 -8.23
N GLU A 126 0.59 -41.17 -9.10
CA GLU A 126 1.65 -42.13 -8.85
C GLU A 126 3.00 -41.54 -9.31
N LEU A 127 3.60 -40.70 -8.45
CA LEU A 127 4.91 -40.12 -8.68
C LEU A 127 6.03 -41.00 -8.14
N THR A 128 7.18 -40.96 -8.81
CA THR A 128 8.40 -41.51 -8.21
C THR A 128 8.85 -40.66 -7.02
N ALA A 129 9.54 -41.26 -6.05
CA ALA A 129 10.11 -40.53 -4.91
C ALA A 129 11.00 -39.34 -5.34
N ALA A 130 11.70 -39.46 -6.48
CA ALA A 130 12.51 -38.38 -7.02
C ALA A 130 11.66 -37.20 -7.53
N GLN A 131 10.53 -37.48 -8.19
CA GLN A 131 9.61 -36.45 -8.65
C GLN A 131 8.94 -35.73 -7.48
N SER A 132 8.44 -36.47 -6.49
CA SER A 132 7.88 -35.87 -5.27
C SER A 132 8.92 -35.05 -4.50
N GLY A 133 10.15 -35.55 -4.39
CA GLY A 133 11.26 -34.82 -3.77
C GLY A 133 11.59 -33.52 -4.51
N ASN A 134 11.60 -33.53 -5.85
CA ASN A 134 11.77 -32.31 -6.65
C ASN A 134 10.59 -31.33 -6.48
N LEU A 135 9.37 -31.85 -6.44
CA LEU A 135 8.15 -31.05 -6.23
C LEU A 135 8.12 -30.39 -4.85
N LEU A 136 8.55 -31.08 -3.80
CA LEU A 136 8.58 -30.53 -2.44
C LEU A 136 9.79 -29.63 -2.18
N TYR A 137 10.99 -30.05 -2.64
CA TYR A 137 12.27 -29.51 -2.18
C TYR A 137 13.22 -29.07 -3.31
N GLY A 138 12.82 -29.23 -4.57
CA GLY A 138 13.62 -28.80 -5.71
C GLY A 138 13.75 -27.26 -5.80
N PRO A 139 14.34 -26.73 -6.88
CA PRO A 139 14.53 -25.29 -7.05
C PRO A 139 13.23 -24.46 -6.97
N LEU A 140 12.11 -25.04 -7.39
CA LEU A 140 10.77 -24.47 -7.28
C LEU A 140 9.93 -25.16 -6.19
N GLY A 141 10.56 -25.87 -5.26
CA GLY A 141 9.86 -26.76 -4.33
C GLY A 141 8.78 -26.05 -3.52
N LEU A 142 7.62 -26.70 -3.36
CA LEU A 142 6.45 -26.16 -2.67
C LEU A 142 6.70 -25.84 -1.19
N THR A 143 7.72 -26.45 -0.58
CA THR A 143 8.10 -26.18 0.83
C THR A 143 9.15 -25.08 0.97
N THR A 144 9.62 -24.51 -0.15
CA THR A 144 10.55 -23.38 -0.18
C THR A 144 9.77 -22.07 -0.28
N SER A 145 10.30 -21.00 0.31
CA SER A 145 9.64 -19.68 0.23
C SER A 145 9.46 -19.23 -1.23
N ALA A 146 10.49 -19.37 -2.07
CA ALA A 146 10.41 -18.97 -3.47
C ALA A 146 9.41 -19.81 -4.28
N GLY A 147 9.45 -21.14 -4.14
CA GLY A 147 8.52 -22.04 -4.83
C GLY A 147 7.06 -21.83 -4.42
N ALA A 148 6.79 -21.69 -3.12
CA ALA A 148 5.45 -21.39 -2.61
C ALA A 148 4.93 -20.04 -3.12
N THR A 149 5.75 -18.98 -3.09
CA THR A 149 5.36 -17.66 -3.60
C THR A 149 5.07 -17.69 -5.10
N ILE A 150 5.89 -18.37 -5.91
CA ILE A 150 5.65 -18.53 -7.35
C ILE A 150 4.37 -19.31 -7.61
N PHE A 151 4.14 -20.40 -6.87
CA PHE A 151 2.95 -21.22 -7.04
C PHE A 151 1.67 -20.45 -6.70
N LEU A 152 1.66 -19.73 -5.57
CA LEU A 152 0.54 -18.89 -5.17
C LEU A 152 0.32 -17.72 -6.14
N PHE A 153 1.40 -17.06 -6.60
CA PHE A 153 1.30 -16.07 -7.66
C PHE A 153 0.63 -16.66 -8.90
N GLY A 154 1.05 -17.86 -9.30
CA GLY A 154 0.47 -18.60 -10.41
C GLY A 154 -1.02 -18.81 -10.27
N GLU A 155 -1.46 -19.39 -9.16
CA GLU A 155 -2.87 -19.67 -8.89
C GLU A 155 -3.73 -18.40 -8.82
N LEU A 156 -3.20 -17.33 -8.22
CA LEU A 156 -3.97 -16.10 -7.95
C LEU A 156 -3.92 -15.08 -9.10
N SER A 157 -2.92 -15.14 -9.97
CA SER A 157 -2.83 -14.29 -11.16
C SER A 157 -3.28 -14.99 -12.45
N GLY A 158 -3.30 -16.32 -12.47
CA GLY A 158 -3.52 -17.11 -13.68
C GLY A 158 -2.32 -17.08 -14.65
N GLN A 159 -1.18 -16.55 -14.24
CA GLN A 159 0.04 -16.42 -15.04
C GLN A 159 1.27 -16.81 -14.23
N THR A 160 2.34 -17.24 -14.88
CA THR A 160 3.66 -17.27 -14.23
C THR A 160 4.14 -15.84 -13.96
N PRO A 161 5.03 -15.60 -12.99
CA PRO A 161 5.78 -14.34 -12.96
C PRO A 161 6.54 -14.14 -14.29
N PRO A 162 6.89 -12.90 -14.67
CA PRO A 162 7.61 -12.59 -15.91
C PRO A 162 9.09 -12.95 -15.80
N ILE A 163 9.36 -14.24 -15.56
CA ILE A 163 10.69 -14.83 -15.44
C ILE A 163 10.84 -15.99 -16.41
N ASP A 164 12.03 -16.12 -16.96
CA ASP A 164 12.46 -17.32 -17.64
C ASP A 164 12.98 -18.31 -16.57
N PHE A 165 12.27 -19.42 -16.37
CA PHE A 165 12.59 -20.42 -15.34
C PHE A 165 13.88 -21.21 -15.60
N THR A 166 14.51 -21.06 -16.77
CA THR A 166 15.80 -21.68 -17.08
C THR A 166 16.96 -20.76 -16.71
N THR A 167 16.82 -19.47 -16.99
CA THR A 167 17.87 -18.46 -16.77
C THR A 167 17.69 -17.66 -15.48
N MET A 168 16.49 -17.72 -14.88
CA MET A 168 16.04 -16.89 -13.75
C MET A 168 16.16 -15.39 -14.02
N GLN A 169 16.08 -14.98 -15.30
CA GLN A 169 16.05 -13.59 -15.73
C GLN A 169 14.65 -13.19 -16.19
N ALA A 170 14.43 -11.91 -16.51
CA ALA A 170 13.16 -11.44 -17.07
C ALA A 170 12.80 -12.24 -18.33
N GLY A 171 11.55 -12.72 -18.38
CA GLY A 171 11.03 -13.57 -19.45
C GLY A 171 9.54 -13.36 -19.67
N PRO A 172 8.97 -13.86 -20.78
CA PRO A 172 7.55 -13.76 -21.04
C PRO A 172 6.74 -14.58 -20.02
N GLN A 173 5.59 -14.05 -19.61
CA GLN A 173 4.64 -14.82 -18.81
C GLN A 173 3.99 -15.93 -19.63
N MET A 174 3.69 -17.04 -18.97
CA MET A 174 2.91 -18.15 -19.50
C MET A 174 1.65 -18.32 -18.68
N GLU A 175 0.58 -18.81 -19.32
CA GLU A 175 -0.65 -19.15 -18.62
C GLU A 175 -0.37 -20.18 -17.50
N TRP A 176 -0.92 -19.93 -16.31
CA TRP A 176 -0.80 -20.85 -15.20
C TRP A 176 -1.88 -21.93 -15.28
N ASN A 177 -1.50 -23.11 -15.77
CA ASN A 177 -2.36 -24.26 -15.91
C ASN A 177 -1.61 -25.58 -15.63
N ALA A 178 -2.32 -26.71 -15.67
CA ALA A 178 -1.75 -28.02 -15.37
C ALA A 178 -0.57 -28.39 -16.29
N SER A 179 -0.60 -27.98 -17.57
CA SER A 179 0.47 -28.27 -18.53
C SER A 179 1.75 -27.49 -18.21
N THR A 180 1.61 -26.20 -17.87
CA THR A 180 2.72 -25.37 -17.41
C THR A 180 3.36 -25.94 -16.15
N ILE A 181 2.55 -26.31 -15.14
CA ILE A 181 3.03 -26.90 -13.89
C ILE A 181 3.70 -28.26 -14.13
N ALA A 182 3.09 -29.14 -14.93
CA ALA A 182 3.65 -30.43 -15.31
C ALA A 182 5.07 -30.28 -15.90
N THR A 183 5.25 -29.30 -16.79
CA THR A 183 6.54 -28.98 -17.40
C THR A 183 7.56 -28.46 -16.39
N LEU A 184 7.17 -27.53 -15.51
CA LEU A 184 8.06 -26.93 -14.52
C LEU A 184 8.60 -27.95 -13.51
N TYR A 185 7.77 -28.92 -13.10
CA TYR A 185 8.13 -29.90 -12.07
C TYR A 185 8.57 -31.26 -12.62
N GLY A 186 8.40 -31.53 -13.92
CA GLY A 186 8.72 -32.81 -14.53
C GLY A 186 7.75 -33.93 -14.12
N ILE A 187 6.46 -33.61 -14.03
CA ILE A 187 5.37 -34.53 -13.67
C ILE A 187 4.31 -34.54 -14.78
N ASP A 188 3.33 -35.44 -14.72
CA ASP A 188 2.20 -35.43 -15.66
C ASP A 188 1.11 -34.43 -15.27
N GLU A 189 0.18 -34.14 -16.19
CA GLU A 189 -0.89 -33.16 -15.98
C GLU A 189 -1.92 -33.57 -14.91
N ASN A 190 -2.10 -34.88 -14.66
CA ASN A 190 -2.98 -35.34 -13.59
C ASN A 190 -2.35 -35.01 -12.23
N ALA A 191 -1.08 -35.36 -12.05
CA ALA A 191 -0.31 -34.98 -10.86
C ALA A 191 -0.26 -33.45 -10.70
N ALA A 192 -0.01 -32.70 -11.76
CA ALA A 192 -0.01 -31.24 -11.71
C ALA A 192 -1.36 -30.67 -11.25
N SER A 193 -2.48 -31.20 -11.76
CA SER A 193 -3.82 -30.81 -11.32
C SER A 193 -4.06 -31.12 -9.83
N ALA A 194 -3.54 -32.25 -9.35
CA ALA A 194 -3.60 -32.61 -7.94
C ALA A 194 -2.80 -31.65 -7.05
N VAL A 195 -1.63 -31.20 -7.51
CA VAL A 195 -0.84 -30.19 -6.80
C VAL A 195 -1.65 -28.90 -6.61
N ARG A 196 -2.32 -28.43 -7.67
CA ARG A 196 -3.16 -27.22 -7.59
C ARG A 196 -4.27 -27.37 -6.54
N ALA A 197 -4.96 -28.52 -6.57
CA ALA A 197 -6.03 -28.82 -5.63
C ALA A 197 -5.52 -28.91 -4.18
N LEU A 198 -4.37 -29.55 -3.96
CA LEU A 198 -3.72 -29.60 -2.65
C LEU A 198 -3.37 -28.19 -2.15
N MET A 199 -2.70 -27.39 -2.97
CA MET A 199 -2.21 -26.08 -2.58
C MET A 199 -3.36 -25.11 -2.28
N MET A 200 -4.38 -25.03 -3.13
CA MET A 200 -5.48 -24.07 -2.96
C MET A 200 -6.66 -24.59 -2.12
N GLY A 201 -6.65 -25.87 -1.73
CA GLY A 201 -7.65 -26.46 -0.85
C GLY A 201 -7.07 -26.74 0.54
N PRO A 202 -6.54 -27.95 0.79
CA PRO A 202 -6.02 -28.33 2.10
C PRO A 202 -4.94 -27.42 2.69
N ILE A 203 -4.08 -26.80 1.87
CA ILE A 203 -2.96 -25.99 2.41
C ILE A 203 -3.34 -24.52 2.59
N TYR A 204 -3.68 -23.82 1.50
CA TYR A 204 -3.94 -22.36 1.46
C TYR A 204 -5.40 -22.00 1.14
N GLY A 205 -6.35 -22.92 1.32
CA GLY A 205 -7.77 -22.62 1.14
C GLY A 205 -8.26 -21.50 2.06
N GLU A 206 -9.49 -21.06 1.87
CA GLU A 206 -10.04 -19.85 2.53
C GLU A 206 -10.65 -20.12 3.92
N THR A 207 -10.73 -21.38 4.37
CA THR A 207 -11.41 -21.75 5.62
C THR A 207 -10.41 -22.14 6.70
N ALA A 208 -10.87 -22.14 7.96
CA ALA A 208 -10.09 -22.61 9.09
C ALA A 208 -9.80 -24.12 9.06
N GLU A 209 -10.41 -24.88 8.14
CA GLU A 209 -10.15 -26.30 7.92
C GLU A 209 -8.85 -26.51 7.11
N SER A 210 -8.46 -25.52 6.31
CA SER A 210 -7.17 -25.51 5.61
C SER A 210 -6.02 -25.28 6.60
N PHE A 211 -4.88 -25.88 6.31
CA PHE A 211 -3.72 -25.92 7.20
C PHE A 211 -3.22 -24.51 7.57
N VAL A 212 -2.96 -23.64 6.60
CA VAL A 212 -2.35 -22.32 6.88
C VAL A 212 -3.31 -21.39 7.64
N PRO A 213 -4.56 -21.13 7.18
CA PRO A 213 -5.49 -20.32 7.96
C PRO A 213 -5.80 -20.93 9.34
N GLY A 214 -6.01 -22.25 9.40
CA GLY A 214 -6.25 -22.95 10.66
C GLY A 214 -5.08 -22.81 11.64
N PHE A 215 -3.85 -22.92 11.15
CA PHE A 215 -2.64 -22.68 11.95
C PHE A 215 -2.58 -21.25 12.46
N LEU A 216 -2.82 -20.26 11.59
CA LEU A 216 -2.77 -18.84 11.97
C LEU A 216 -3.81 -18.52 13.06
N MET A 217 -5.06 -18.95 12.87
CA MET A 217 -6.15 -18.68 13.80
C MET A 217 -5.97 -19.41 15.13
N SER A 218 -5.56 -20.68 15.10
CA SER A 218 -5.39 -21.49 16.33
C SER A 218 -4.14 -21.11 17.13
N SER A 219 -3.04 -20.74 16.45
CA SER A 219 -1.76 -20.46 17.11
C SER A 219 -1.65 -19.02 17.58
N PHE A 220 -2.23 -18.07 16.84
CA PHE A 220 -2.09 -16.64 17.12
C PHE A 220 -3.41 -15.98 17.55
N GLY A 221 -4.53 -16.70 17.54
CA GLY A 221 -5.84 -16.15 17.89
C GLY A 221 -6.34 -15.09 16.91
N THR A 222 -5.78 -15.05 15.69
CA THR A 222 -6.20 -14.10 14.67
C THR A 222 -7.51 -14.52 14.02
N THR A 223 -8.22 -13.55 13.48
CA THR A 223 -9.49 -13.74 12.77
C THR A 223 -9.51 -12.87 11.52
N GLN A 224 -10.31 -13.27 10.53
CA GLN A 224 -10.48 -12.49 9.29
C GLN A 224 -11.00 -11.06 9.56
N TYR A 225 -11.83 -10.90 10.59
CA TYR A 225 -12.38 -9.62 11.00
C TYR A 225 -11.93 -9.29 12.42
N LEU A 226 -11.41 -8.08 12.61
CA LEU A 226 -10.98 -7.56 13.91
C LEU A 226 -11.90 -6.42 14.34
N THR A 227 -12.23 -6.37 15.63
CA THR A 227 -12.93 -5.23 16.24
C THR A 227 -11.98 -4.52 17.18
N GLN A 228 -11.75 -3.22 16.95
CA GLN A 228 -10.82 -2.42 17.75
C GLN A 228 -11.26 -0.96 17.83
N PRO A 229 -10.80 -0.18 18.83
CA PRO A 229 -11.08 1.25 18.89
C PRO A 229 -10.43 1.98 17.72
N VAL A 230 -11.03 3.09 17.30
CA VAL A 230 -10.51 3.93 16.21
C VAL A 230 -9.06 4.37 16.49
N SER A 231 -8.70 4.60 17.75
CA SER A 231 -7.34 4.98 18.13
C SER A 231 -6.31 3.89 17.81
N ALA A 232 -6.63 2.61 18.02
CA ALA A 232 -5.72 1.52 17.66
C ALA A 232 -5.59 1.43 16.14
N TRP A 233 -6.70 1.60 15.42
CA TRP A 233 -6.69 1.52 13.96
C TRP A 233 -5.94 2.67 13.29
N LEU A 234 -6.06 3.91 13.82
CA LEU A 234 -5.32 5.05 13.32
C LEU A 234 -3.86 5.04 13.79
N PHE A 235 -3.62 4.93 15.08
CA PHE A 235 -2.33 5.28 15.69
C PHE A 235 -1.46 4.08 16.07
N GLY A 236 -1.95 2.85 15.97
CA GLY A 236 -1.14 1.67 16.28
C GLY A 236 -1.92 0.49 16.81
N TRP A 237 -1.75 -0.67 16.18
CA TRP A 237 -2.14 -1.96 16.76
C TRP A 237 -1.01 -2.97 16.60
N HIS A 238 -0.94 -3.91 17.55
CA HIS A 238 -0.01 -5.04 17.51
C HIS A 238 -0.68 -6.24 16.84
N ASP A 239 0.01 -6.82 15.87
CA ASP A 239 -0.40 -8.03 15.17
C ASP A 239 0.54 -9.20 15.55
N PRO A 240 0.03 -10.24 16.23
CA PRO A 240 0.86 -11.34 16.73
C PRO A 240 1.48 -12.18 15.61
N VAL A 241 0.85 -12.23 14.43
CA VAL A 241 1.41 -12.94 13.27
C VAL A 241 2.62 -12.20 12.75
N SER A 242 2.52 -10.89 12.55
CA SER A 242 3.63 -10.02 12.15
C SER A 242 4.76 -10.05 13.16
N ALA A 243 4.44 -10.06 14.47
CA ALA A 243 5.44 -10.19 15.52
C ALA A 243 6.17 -11.54 15.44
N PHE A 244 5.44 -12.64 15.26
CA PHE A 244 6.04 -13.97 15.09
C PHE A 244 6.93 -14.06 13.84
N LEU A 245 6.51 -13.48 12.71
CA LEU A 245 7.33 -13.45 11.50
C LEU A 245 8.63 -12.67 11.68
N ALA A 246 8.61 -11.62 12.52
CA ALA A 246 9.79 -10.79 12.79
C ALA A 246 10.73 -11.37 13.87
N SER A 247 10.21 -11.99 14.93
CA SER A 247 11.01 -12.41 16.10
C SER A 247 10.95 -13.90 16.44
N GLY A 248 10.05 -14.66 15.82
CA GLY A 248 9.71 -16.02 16.23
C GLY A 248 8.88 -16.09 17.52
N ASN A 249 8.46 -14.95 18.08
CA ASN A 249 7.63 -14.88 19.28
C ASN A 249 6.41 -13.97 19.04
N PRO A 250 5.18 -14.50 19.03
CA PRO A 250 3.99 -13.69 18.80
C PRO A 250 3.68 -12.70 19.93
N MET A 251 4.31 -12.87 21.10
CA MET A 251 4.15 -11.99 22.25
C MET A 251 5.26 -10.93 22.35
N ASP A 252 6.13 -10.84 21.35
CA ASP A 252 7.16 -9.80 21.30
C ASP A 252 6.52 -8.45 20.95
N MET A 253 6.42 -7.58 21.95
CA MET A 253 5.82 -6.25 21.82
C MET A 253 6.78 -5.22 21.22
N THR A 254 8.02 -5.59 20.87
CA THR A 254 8.97 -4.66 20.22
C THR A 254 8.84 -4.63 18.69
N VAL A 255 8.10 -5.58 18.12
CA VAL A 255 7.89 -5.78 16.68
C VAL A 255 6.42 -6.11 16.39
N GLY A 256 6.04 -6.13 15.11
CA GLY A 256 4.69 -6.53 14.70
C GLY A 256 3.63 -5.45 14.90
N TRP A 257 4.00 -4.17 14.81
CA TRP A 257 3.07 -3.06 14.91
C TRP A 257 2.73 -2.47 13.54
N ALA A 258 1.49 -2.01 13.39
CA ALA A 258 1.01 -1.31 12.20
C ALA A 258 0.18 -0.08 12.59
N SER A 259 0.18 0.96 11.75
CA SER A 259 -0.54 2.22 11.95
C SER A 259 -0.86 2.89 10.61
N LEU A 260 -1.90 3.72 10.58
CA LEU A 260 -2.21 4.62 9.47
C LEU A 260 -1.61 6.03 9.65
N ASP A 261 -1.07 6.31 10.83
CA ASP A 261 -0.38 7.54 11.17
C ASP A 261 1.14 7.29 11.15
N THR A 262 1.92 8.35 11.02
CA THR A 262 3.39 8.34 11.08
C THR A 262 3.91 9.04 12.34
N ASN A 263 3.03 9.24 13.33
CA ASN A 263 3.39 9.81 14.64
C ASN A 263 4.56 9.06 15.28
N GLU A 264 5.39 9.76 16.06
CA GLU A 264 6.71 9.28 16.55
C GLU A 264 6.69 7.83 17.09
N THR A 265 5.64 7.42 17.81
CA THR A 265 5.48 6.07 18.38
C THR A 265 4.10 5.49 18.16
N TYR A 266 3.99 4.16 18.06
CA TYR A 266 2.71 3.47 18.02
C TYR A 266 1.90 3.67 19.31
N TYR A 267 0.58 3.86 19.18
CA TYR A 267 -0.31 4.00 20.32
C TYR A 267 -0.31 2.76 21.22
N GLY A 268 -0.01 2.94 22.51
CA GLY A 268 0.01 1.87 23.49
C GLY A 268 1.23 0.94 23.41
N SER A 269 2.26 1.28 22.64
CA SER A 269 3.45 0.44 22.43
C SER A 269 4.59 0.64 23.44
N ASP A 270 4.43 1.51 24.44
CA ASP A 270 5.52 1.88 25.36
C ASP A 270 6.79 2.38 24.64
N GLY A 271 6.61 3.16 23.58
CA GLY A 271 7.69 3.91 22.94
C GLY A 271 8.36 3.22 21.75
N VAL A 272 7.71 2.21 21.15
CA VAL A 272 8.15 1.65 19.87
C VAL A 272 7.93 2.71 18.79
N LEU A 273 9.01 3.07 18.09
CA LEU A 273 8.99 4.06 17.04
C LEU A 273 8.20 3.56 15.83
N ASN A 274 7.36 4.41 15.27
CA ASN A 274 6.53 4.12 14.09
C ASN A 274 7.15 4.72 12.80
N GLY A 275 8.48 4.84 12.78
CA GLY A 275 9.24 5.35 11.64
C GLY A 275 10.30 6.39 12.04
N ASN A 276 11.07 6.85 11.05
CA ASN A 276 12.14 7.84 11.24
C ASN A 276 11.70 9.28 10.91
N GLY A 277 10.42 9.50 10.61
CA GLY A 277 9.92 10.71 9.95
C GLY A 277 10.32 10.77 8.47
N THR A 278 9.54 11.50 7.68
CA THR A 278 9.80 11.68 6.24
C THR A 278 10.40 13.06 6.00
N SER A 279 11.44 13.12 5.17
CA SER A 279 12.14 14.33 4.78
C SER A 279 11.83 14.68 3.32
N TYR A 280 11.40 15.91 3.08
CA TYR A 280 11.11 16.40 1.73
C TYR A 280 12.13 17.45 1.30
N THR A 281 12.67 17.31 0.09
CA THR A 281 13.46 18.35 -0.58
C THR A 281 12.56 19.06 -1.57
N ILE A 282 12.30 20.35 -1.33
CA ILE A 282 11.44 21.19 -2.16
C ILE A 282 12.29 22.22 -2.92
N CYS A 283 11.98 22.42 -4.19
CA CYS A 283 12.64 23.42 -5.01
C CYS A 283 12.22 24.85 -4.60
N THR A 284 13.18 25.73 -4.37
CA THR A 284 12.91 27.13 -4.00
C THR A 284 12.53 28.00 -5.20
N GLY A 285 12.77 27.53 -6.42
CA GLY A 285 12.64 28.30 -7.66
C GLY A 285 13.85 29.18 -8.01
N GLU A 286 14.93 29.15 -7.22
CA GLU A 286 16.16 29.92 -7.49
C GLU A 286 17.07 29.25 -8.52
N VAL A 287 17.00 27.92 -8.64
CA VAL A 287 17.85 27.13 -9.52
C VAL A 287 17.13 26.75 -10.81
N GLU A 288 17.84 26.74 -11.94
CA GLU A 288 17.30 26.22 -13.20
C GLU A 288 17.09 24.70 -13.09
N GLY A 289 15.94 24.21 -13.56
CA GLY A 289 15.67 22.77 -13.72
C GLY A 289 14.62 22.17 -12.78
N CYS A 290 14.03 22.95 -11.87
CA CYS A 290 12.84 22.58 -11.12
C CYS A 290 11.94 23.80 -10.89
N ASP A 291 10.65 23.56 -10.71
CA ASP A 291 9.66 24.59 -10.50
C ASP A 291 9.58 25.01 -9.02
N LYS A 292 9.24 26.27 -8.77
CA LYS A 292 9.09 26.77 -7.40
C LYS A 292 8.04 25.94 -6.65
N GLY A 293 8.43 25.43 -5.50
CA GLY A 293 7.55 24.61 -4.66
C GLY A 293 7.45 23.16 -5.11
N GLU A 294 8.12 22.73 -6.17
CA GLU A 294 8.12 21.34 -6.62
C GLU A 294 8.85 20.42 -5.62
N SER A 295 8.25 19.26 -5.32
CA SER A 295 8.88 18.19 -4.54
C SER A 295 9.88 17.44 -5.40
N VAL A 296 11.16 17.50 -5.01
CA VAL A 296 12.27 16.89 -5.76
C VAL A 296 12.65 15.54 -5.17
N LEU A 297 12.69 15.42 -3.84
CA LEU A 297 13.07 14.18 -3.15
C LEU A 297 12.19 13.95 -1.93
N GLU A 298 11.83 12.69 -1.69
CA GLU A 298 11.31 12.13 -0.45
C GLU A 298 12.37 11.15 0.10
N ASP A 299 12.88 11.40 1.30
CA ASP A 299 13.91 10.57 1.95
C ASP A 299 15.15 10.30 1.09
N GLY A 300 15.52 11.30 0.29
CA GLY A 300 16.70 11.27 -0.58
C GLY A 300 16.48 10.58 -1.92
N SER A 301 15.24 10.19 -2.26
CA SER A 301 14.85 9.57 -3.52
C SER A 301 13.83 10.43 -4.27
N ASN A 302 13.93 10.52 -5.60
CA ASN A 302 12.86 11.09 -6.42
C ASN A 302 11.81 10.05 -6.84
N GLU A 303 12.02 8.77 -6.53
CA GLU A 303 11.07 7.68 -6.76
C GLU A 303 10.13 7.52 -5.57
N LEU A 304 8.84 7.25 -5.84
CA LEU A 304 7.84 6.96 -4.82
C LEU A 304 8.26 5.69 -4.02
N PRO A 305 8.20 5.67 -2.67
CA PRO A 305 8.87 4.65 -1.84
C PRO A 305 8.49 3.19 -2.10
N TRP A 306 7.34 2.94 -2.73
CA TRP A 306 6.81 1.62 -3.04
C TRP A 306 6.59 1.38 -4.54
N HIS A 307 6.83 2.40 -5.37
CA HIS A 307 6.94 2.33 -6.82
C HIS A 307 8.35 2.79 -7.21
N ASN A 308 9.37 2.06 -6.75
CA ASN A 308 10.77 2.38 -6.94
C ASN A 308 11.50 1.26 -7.69
N THR A 309 12.74 1.54 -8.11
CA THR A 309 13.59 0.61 -8.85
C THR A 309 13.76 -0.72 -8.12
N ARG A 310 13.84 -0.71 -6.78
CA ARG A 310 13.96 -1.93 -5.97
C ARG A 310 12.70 -2.79 -6.07
N MET A 311 11.52 -2.18 -5.93
CA MET A 311 10.24 -2.90 -6.06
C MET A 311 10.04 -3.42 -7.48
N ALA A 312 10.38 -2.63 -8.49
CA ALA A 312 10.32 -3.05 -9.88
C ALA A 312 11.22 -4.27 -10.16
N GLN A 313 12.43 -4.32 -9.60
CA GLN A 313 13.29 -5.49 -9.73
C GLN A 313 12.74 -6.71 -8.98
N ALA A 314 12.28 -6.52 -7.74
CA ALA A 314 11.76 -7.59 -6.89
C ALA A 314 10.48 -8.25 -7.44
N THR A 315 9.68 -7.48 -8.17
CA THR A 315 8.42 -7.93 -8.78
C THR A 315 8.55 -8.18 -10.29
N PHE A 316 9.78 -8.19 -10.81
CA PHE A 316 10.07 -8.42 -12.23
C PHE A 316 9.32 -7.46 -13.18
N GLY A 317 9.11 -6.22 -12.75
CA GLY A 317 8.46 -5.15 -13.50
C GLY A 317 6.93 -5.16 -13.42
N LEU A 318 6.32 -6.06 -12.65
CA LEU A 318 4.87 -6.04 -12.42
C LEU A 318 4.44 -4.76 -11.68
N ILE A 319 5.31 -4.22 -10.82
CA ILE A 319 5.14 -2.90 -10.20
C ILE A 319 6.20 -1.97 -10.79
N GLY A 320 5.75 -0.96 -11.52
CA GLY A 320 6.63 0.01 -12.18
C GLY A 320 7.22 1.06 -11.22
N VAL A 321 8.13 1.87 -11.76
CA VAL A 321 8.69 3.03 -11.05
C VAL A 321 7.81 4.26 -11.29
N GLU A 322 7.54 5.01 -10.23
CA GLU A 322 6.86 6.31 -10.27
C GLU A 322 7.73 7.37 -9.61
N TYR A 323 7.65 8.59 -10.12
CA TYR A 323 8.51 9.69 -9.71
C TYR A 323 7.71 10.85 -9.11
N LEU A 324 8.34 11.57 -8.18
CA LEU A 324 7.82 12.76 -7.53
C LEU A 324 7.93 14.03 -8.39
N ASP A 325 8.72 14.00 -9.46
CA ASP A 325 8.94 15.16 -10.35
C ASP A 325 7.61 15.76 -10.82
N GLY A 326 7.48 17.07 -10.68
CA GLY A 326 6.28 17.87 -10.93
C GLY A 326 5.27 17.91 -9.78
N ALA A 327 5.46 17.15 -8.70
CA ALA A 327 4.52 17.16 -7.57
C ALA A 327 4.61 18.49 -6.81
N THR A 328 3.47 19.19 -6.71
CA THR A 328 3.38 20.46 -6.00
C THR A 328 3.57 20.31 -4.50
N GLY A 329 4.42 21.16 -3.92
CA GLY A 329 4.57 21.42 -2.49
C GLY A 329 3.88 22.73 -2.05
N GLY A 330 2.99 23.30 -2.88
CA GLY A 330 2.19 24.48 -2.52
C GLY A 330 1.99 25.51 -3.63
N PHE A 331 2.64 25.36 -4.78
CA PHE A 331 2.51 26.23 -5.94
C PHE A 331 2.21 25.42 -7.21
N LEU A 332 1.35 25.94 -8.08
CA LEU A 332 1.08 25.39 -9.41
C LEU A 332 1.66 26.34 -10.45
N THR A 333 2.52 25.84 -11.33
CA THR A 333 3.17 26.65 -12.38
C THR A 333 2.32 26.73 -13.65
N GLY A 334 1.33 25.85 -13.77
CA GLY A 334 0.43 25.71 -14.90
C GLY A 334 0.96 24.79 -16.02
N THR A 335 2.13 24.19 -15.86
CA THR A 335 2.73 23.28 -16.85
C THR A 335 3.19 22.00 -16.17
N ASP A 336 2.65 20.86 -16.61
CA ASP A 336 3.02 19.51 -16.11
C ASP A 336 2.95 19.33 -14.58
N ASP A 337 2.16 20.16 -13.89
CA ASP A 337 1.93 20.07 -12.44
C ASP A 337 1.31 18.71 -12.06
N LYS A 338 1.78 18.15 -10.95
CA LYS A 338 1.24 16.97 -10.31
C LYS A 338 0.95 17.24 -8.84
N VAL A 339 0.25 16.32 -8.19
CA VAL A 339 0.06 16.32 -6.75
C VAL A 339 0.42 14.95 -6.19
N ASP A 340 1.18 14.94 -5.10
CA ASP A 340 1.39 13.75 -4.29
C ASP A 340 0.20 13.55 -3.35
N VAL A 341 -0.48 12.41 -3.52
CA VAL A 341 -1.62 11.98 -2.71
C VAL A 341 -1.10 11.27 -1.46
N SER A 342 -0.33 12.00 -0.64
CA SER A 342 0.24 11.52 0.63
C SER A 342 1.07 10.22 0.49
N GLY A 343 1.89 10.14 -0.56
CA GLY A 343 2.72 8.99 -0.88
C GLY A 343 1.95 7.78 -1.41
N TYR A 344 0.64 7.89 -1.68
CA TYR A 344 -0.16 6.81 -2.28
C TYR A 344 -0.26 6.91 -3.80
N ALA A 345 -0.05 8.07 -4.40
CA ALA A 345 -0.03 8.24 -5.85
C ALA A 345 0.55 9.61 -6.19
N VAL A 346 1.20 9.71 -7.34
CA VAL A 346 1.56 11.00 -7.92
C VAL A 346 0.73 11.16 -9.20
N VAL A 347 -0.20 12.12 -9.20
CA VAL A 347 -1.17 12.27 -10.30
C VAL A 347 -1.13 13.67 -10.91
N PRO A 348 -1.35 13.81 -12.23
CA PRO A 348 -1.38 15.10 -12.89
C PRO A 348 -2.53 15.97 -12.38
N VAL A 349 -2.29 17.28 -12.38
CA VAL A 349 -3.25 18.33 -12.02
C VAL A 349 -3.77 18.98 -13.30
N THR A 350 -5.08 19.14 -13.40
CA THR A 350 -5.73 19.80 -14.54
C THR A 350 -6.46 21.06 -14.06
N CYS A 351 -6.18 22.21 -14.66
CA CYS A 351 -6.78 23.49 -14.31
C CYS A 351 -7.75 23.98 -15.40
N ASP A 352 -9.05 23.66 -15.27
CA ASP A 352 -10.05 23.92 -16.32
C ASP A 352 -11.05 25.03 -15.97
N ALA A 353 -11.00 25.57 -14.75
CA ALA A 353 -11.94 26.57 -14.29
C ALA A 353 -11.23 27.70 -13.53
N THR A 354 -11.96 28.80 -13.33
CA THR A 354 -11.50 29.94 -12.52
C THR A 354 -12.59 30.33 -11.53
N GLY A 355 -12.19 30.92 -10.40
CA GLY A 355 -13.12 31.41 -9.40
C GLY A 355 -12.50 32.48 -8.52
N THR A 356 -13.04 32.64 -7.33
CA THR A 356 -12.57 33.56 -6.30
C THR A 356 -12.57 32.88 -4.92
N VAL A 357 -11.56 33.14 -4.10
CA VAL A 357 -11.49 32.75 -2.69
C VAL A 357 -11.15 34.01 -1.90
N GLU A 358 -12.00 34.44 -0.98
CA GLU A 358 -11.81 35.70 -0.22
C GLU A 358 -11.44 36.88 -1.14
N ASN A 359 -12.24 37.10 -2.20
CA ASN A 359 -12.03 38.09 -3.27
C ASN A 359 -10.77 37.93 -4.14
N ILE A 360 -9.87 36.99 -3.82
CA ILE A 360 -8.67 36.71 -4.59
C ILE A 360 -9.02 35.84 -5.81
N PRO A 361 -8.69 36.26 -7.06
CA PRO A 361 -8.90 35.45 -8.25
C PRO A 361 -8.04 34.17 -8.24
N VAL A 362 -8.68 33.03 -8.48
CA VAL A 362 -8.00 31.72 -8.50
C VAL A 362 -8.25 30.93 -9.78
N ASN A 363 -7.32 30.04 -10.12
CA ASN A 363 -7.53 28.89 -10.99
C ASN A 363 -8.02 27.72 -10.12
N ILE A 364 -9.05 27.02 -10.58
CA ILE A 364 -9.60 25.84 -9.93
C ILE A 364 -9.06 24.64 -10.69
N CYS A 365 -8.25 23.85 -10.00
CA CYS A 365 -7.57 22.70 -10.53
C CYS A 365 -8.04 21.43 -9.81
N THR A 366 -8.04 20.32 -10.53
CA THR A 366 -8.48 19.02 -10.02
C THR A 366 -7.47 17.94 -10.33
N ALA A 367 -7.38 16.96 -9.44
CA ALA A 367 -6.63 15.73 -9.66
C ALA A 367 -7.43 14.56 -9.08
N SER A 368 -7.28 13.37 -9.66
CA SER A 368 -7.98 12.19 -9.16
C SER A 368 -7.18 10.91 -9.36
N VAL A 369 -7.50 9.92 -8.52
CA VAL A 369 -6.97 8.56 -8.58
C VAL A 369 -8.14 7.60 -8.79
N ASP A 370 -8.10 6.82 -9.86
CA ASP A 370 -9.10 5.78 -10.11
C ASP A 370 -8.85 4.55 -9.22
N ALA A 371 -9.78 4.34 -8.28
CA ALA A 371 -9.74 3.24 -7.34
C ALA A 371 -9.63 1.86 -8.00
N THR A 372 -10.17 1.67 -9.21
CA THR A 372 -10.12 0.35 -9.88
C THR A 372 -8.75 -0.03 -10.41
N THR A 373 -7.83 0.94 -10.45
CA THR A 373 -6.48 0.76 -11.02
C THR A 373 -5.38 0.93 -9.99
N ARG A 374 -5.67 1.51 -8.82
CA ARG A 374 -4.66 1.81 -7.79
C ARG A 374 -4.71 0.85 -6.61
N SER A 375 -4.18 -0.35 -6.81
CA SER A 375 -3.86 -1.25 -5.68
C SER A 375 -2.72 -0.65 -4.86
N ILE A 376 -2.93 -0.54 -3.55
CA ILE A 376 -1.90 -0.06 -2.60
C ILE A 376 -1.31 -1.22 -1.78
N GLN A 377 -1.56 -2.45 -2.21
CA GLN A 377 -1.04 -3.68 -1.59
C GLN A 377 0.46 -3.59 -1.32
N ALA A 378 1.26 -3.26 -2.33
CA ALA A 378 2.71 -3.21 -2.23
C ALA A 378 3.22 -2.13 -1.26
N LYS A 379 2.47 -1.03 -1.11
CA LYS A 379 2.77 -0.01 -0.08
C LYS A 379 2.59 -0.58 1.32
N ASN A 380 1.54 -1.37 1.52
CA ASN A 380 1.15 -1.89 2.84
C ASN A 380 1.94 -3.15 3.23
N LEU A 381 2.22 -4.04 2.27
CA LEU A 381 3.02 -5.24 2.48
C LEU A 381 4.51 -4.90 2.57
N ALA A 382 5.00 -4.09 1.62
CA ALA A 382 6.38 -3.61 1.54
C ALA A 382 7.45 -4.71 1.73
N THR A 383 7.18 -5.92 1.21
CA THR A 383 8.09 -7.06 1.41
C THR A 383 9.30 -7.02 0.48
N PHE A 384 9.21 -6.26 -0.62
CA PHE A 384 10.14 -6.27 -1.74
C PHE A 384 10.34 -7.68 -2.29
N THR A 385 9.23 -8.37 -2.51
CA THR A 385 9.19 -9.70 -3.13
C THR A 385 8.03 -9.78 -4.13
N LEU A 386 7.92 -10.90 -4.86
CA LEU A 386 6.80 -11.15 -5.76
C LEU A 386 5.43 -11.08 -5.05
N LEU A 387 5.38 -11.31 -3.72
CA LEU A 387 4.15 -11.20 -2.93
C LEU A 387 3.50 -9.82 -3.04
N ASP A 388 4.29 -8.75 -3.17
CA ASP A 388 3.78 -7.39 -3.32
C ASP A 388 2.94 -7.21 -4.59
N ALA A 389 3.21 -8.01 -5.63
CA ALA A 389 2.49 -8.02 -6.90
C ALA A 389 1.49 -9.18 -7.05
N THR A 390 1.44 -10.12 -6.09
CA THR A 390 0.51 -11.26 -6.14
C THR A 390 -0.94 -10.76 -5.93
N PRO A 391 -1.85 -10.96 -6.88
CA PRO A 391 -3.24 -10.56 -6.70
C PRO A 391 -3.83 -11.19 -5.43
N SER A 392 -4.76 -10.48 -4.78
CA SER A 392 -5.45 -10.90 -3.55
C SER A 392 -4.62 -11.05 -2.27
N ALA A 393 -3.28 -10.82 -2.29
CA ALA A 393 -2.47 -10.95 -1.07
C ALA A 393 -2.89 -9.95 0.02
N LEU A 394 -3.20 -8.70 -0.36
CA LEU A 394 -3.84 -7.68 0.46
C LEU A 394 -4.59 -6.70 -0.47
N PRO A 395 -5.83 -7.03 -0.88
CA PRO A 395 -6.49 -6.39 -2.02
C PRO A 395 -7.15 -5.06 -1.64
N ILE A 396 -6.32 -4.12 -1.18
CA ILE A 396 -6.73 -2.76 -0.79
C ILE A 396 -6.42 -1.81 -1.94
N PHE A 397 -7.41 -1.00 -2.29
CA PHE A 397 -7.35 -0.01 -3.37
C PHE A 397 -7.59 1.40 -2.85
N LEU A 398 -7.05 2.39 -3.55
CA LEU A 398 -7.18 3.81 -3.18
C LEU A 398 -7.86 4.60 -4.30
N GLY A 399 -8.97 5.27 -3.97
CA GLY A 399 -9.54 6.33 -4.79
C GLY A 399 -9.34 7.69 -4.14
N SER A 400 -9.12 8.73 -4.93
CA SER A 400 -8.99 10.09 -4.39
C SER A 400 -9.53 11.11 -5.36
N ASP A 401 -10.23 12.11 -4.84
CA ASP A 401 -10.65 13.31 -5.56
C ASP A 401 -10.07 14.53 -4.86
N ILE A 402 -9.36 15.38 -5.59
CA ILE A 402 -8.63 16.53 -5.06
C ILE A 402 -9.04 17.77 -5.86
N THR A 403 -9.31 18.86 -5.14
CA THR A 403 -9.49 20.20 -5.70
C THR A 403 -8.46 21.12 -5.08
N LEU A 404 -7.73 21.84 -5.94
CA LEU A 404 -6.74 22.85 -5.57
C LEU A 404 -7.19 24.19 -6.16
N LYS A 405 -7.08 25.26 -5.37
CA LYS A 405 -7.40 26.62 -5.81
C LYS A 405 -6.14 27.46 -5.70
N SER A 406 -5.48 27.69 -6.83
CA SER A 406 -4.26 28.47 -6.91
C SER A 406 -4.54 29.92 -7.30
N GLU A 407 -3.91 30.87 -6.63
CA GLU A 407 -3.96 32.28 -7.01
C GLU A 407 -3.37 32.47 -8.42
N LYS A 408 -4.04 33.27 -9.26
CA LYS A 408 -3.79 33.30 -10.71
C LYS A 408 -2.38 33.73 -11.13
N LEU A 409 -1.67 34.51 -10.31
CA LEU A 409 -0.40 35.11 -10.73
C LEU A 409 0.80 34.44 -10.08
N SER A 410 0.72 34.23 -8.79
CA SER A 410 1.76 33.59 -8.00
C SER A 410 1.74 32.07 -8.13
N GLY A 411 0.60 31.48 -8.51
CA GLY A 411 0.38 30.04 -8.53
C GLY A 411 0.21 29.44 -7.13
N LEU A 412 0.24 30.24 -6.06
CA LEU A 412 0.15 29.75 -4.68
C LEU A 412 -1.22 29.10 -4.43
N ILE A 413 -1.23 27.89 -3.90
CA ILE A 413 -2.46 27.21 -3.50
C ILE A 413 -2.97 27.83 -2.19
N ILE A 414 -4.10 28.52 -2.25
CA ILE A 414 -4.69 29.24 -1.11
C ILE A 414 -5.93 28.57 -0.54
N ALA A 415 -6.47 27.57 -1.24
CA ALA A 415 -7.51 26.70 -0.71
C ALA A 415 -7.51 25.35 -1.43
N GLY A 416 -8.00 24.32 -0.77
CA GLY A 416 -8.13 23.01 -1.36
C GLY A 416 -8.90 22.04 -0.50
N ASP A 417 -9.42 21.00 -1.14
CA ASP A 417 -10.20 19.96 -0.52
C ASP A 417 -9.79 18.62 -1.14
N SER A 418 -9.64 17.58 -0.30
CA SER A 418 -9.39 16.22 -0.75
C SER A 418 -10.36 15.24 -0.09
N THR A 419 -10.82 14.27 -0.87
CA THR A 419 -11.57 13.12 -0.39
C THR A 419 -10.88 11.85 -0.87
N THR A 420 -10.16 11.21 0.03
CA THR A 420 -9.43 9.96 -0.24
C THR A 420 -10.18 8.80 0.40
N THR A 421 -10.52 7.79 -0.39
CA THR A 421 -11.28 6.62 0.05
C THR A 421 -10.45 5.35 -0.16
N PHE A 422 -10.41 4.52 0.87
CA PHE A 422 -9.77 3.23 0.84
C PHE A 422 -10.84 2.16 0.64
N TYR A 423 -10.59 1.27 -0.30
CA TYR A 423 -11.50 0.23 -0.72
C TYR A 423 -10.88 -1.14 -0.48
N LEU A 424 -11.72 -2.11 -0.17
CA LEU A 424 -11.38 -3.53 -0.14
C LEU A 424 -12.09 -4.19 -1.32
N ASP A 425 -11.35 -4.90 -2.17
CA ASP A 425 -11.95 -5.81 -3.15
C ASP A 425 -12.49 -7.05 -2.40
N THR A 426 -13.78 -7.30 -2.54
CA THR A 426 -14.48 -8.37 -1.81
C THR A 426 -14.78 -9.60 -2.67
N ARG A 427 -14.24 -9.67 -3.89
CA ARG A 427 -14.29 -10.89 -4.71
C ARG A 427 -13.59 -12.04 -3.98
N GLN A 428 -13.90 -13.26 -4.38
CA GLN A 428 -13.08 -14.41 -3.97
C GLN A 428 -11.67 -14.25 -4.51
N ASN A 429 -10.66 -14.72 -3.75
CA ASN A 429 -9.26 -14.49 -4.07
C ASN A 429 -8.88 -14.96 -5.49
N THR A 430 -9.39 -16.12 -5.93
CA THR A 430 -9.18 -16.69 -7.26
C THR A 430 -9.84 -15.91 -8.39
N ASN A 431 -10.74 -14.97 -8.09
CA ASN A 431 -11.44 -14.13 -9.08
C ASN A 431 -10.76 -12.76 -9.25
N MET A 432 -9.68 -12.49 -8.51
CA MET A 432 -8.95 -11.22 -8.57
C MET A 432 -7.83 -11.18 -9.63
N THR A 433 -7.85 -12.11 -10.60
CA THR A 433 -6.89 -12.17 -11.72
C THR A 433 -7.03 -10.99 -12.70
N THR A 434 -8.11 -10.22 -12.58
CA THR A 434 -8.40 -9.04 -13.41
C THR A 434 -8.68 -7.81 -12.54
N ALA A 435 -8.48 -6.62 -13.09
CA ALA A 435 -8.80 -5.37 -12.42
C ALA A 435 -10.27 -5.37 -11.93
N PRO A 436 -10.54 -4.89 -10.70
CA PRO A 436 -11.89 -4.87 -10.16
C PRO A 436 -12.76 -3.84 -10.87
N GLN A 437 -14.08 -4.05 -10.83
CA GLN A 437 -15.05 -3.00 -11.09
C GLN A 437 -15.38 -2.25 -9.79
N MET A 438 -15.91 -1.03 -9.88
CA MET A 438 -16.35 -0.30 -8.68
C MET A 438 -17.41 -1.04 -7.86
N SER A 439 -18.19 -1.95 -8.46
CA SER A 439 -19.14 -2.82 -7.75
C SER A 439 -18.48 -3.90 -6.90
N ASP A 440 -17.22 -4.25 -7.20
CA ASP A 440 -16.42 -5.23 -6.47
C ASP A 440 -15.73 -4.59 -5.26
N LEU A 441 -15.66 -3.27 -5.23
CA LEU A 441 -14.94 -2.48 -4.23
C LEU A 441 -15.88 -1.99 -3.11
N THR A 442 -15.60 -2.43 -1.88
CA THR A 442 -16.30 -1.98 -0.68
C THR A 442 -15.50 -0.89 0.03
N LYS A 443 -16.14 0.24 0.36
CA LYS A 443 -15.49 1.31 1.13
C LYS A 443 -15.17 0.83 2.55
N VAL A 444 -13.91 0.95 2.94
CA VAL A 444 -13.46 0.69 4.32
C VAL A 444 -13.53 1.99 5.13
N PHE A 445 -12.91 3.05 4.62
CA PHE A 445 -12.94 4.37 5.23
C PHE A 445 -12.63 5.49 4.23
N THR A 446 -12.94 6.72 4.64
CA THR A 446 -12.68 7.92 3.86
C THR A 446 -12.02 8.97 4.75
N ILE A 447 -10.95 9.57 4.26
CA ILE A 447 -10.32 10.75 4.83
C ILE A 447 -10.80 11.95 4.00
N LYS A 448 -11.30 12.97 4.69
CA LYS A 448 -11.60 14.27 4.09
C LYS A 448 -10.72 15.32 4.73
N SER A 449 -9.96 16.02 3.90
CA SER A 449 -9.15 17.16 4.32
C SER A 449 -9.62 18.39 3.57
N SER A 450 -9.65 19.52 4.25
CA SER A 450 -9.92 20.81 3.65
C SER A 450 -9.07 21.87 4.31
N SER A 451 -8.58 22.80 3.50
CA SER A 451 -7.82 23.95 3.96
C SER A 451 -8.17 25.17 3.14
N MET A 452 -8.16 26.33 3.78
CA MET A 452 -8.42 27.63 3.17
C MET A 452 -7.57 28.66 3.90
N ILE A 453 -7.07 29.62 3.14
CA ILE A 453 -6.39 30.82 3.66
C ILE A 453 -7.25 31.50 4.73
N GLY A 454 -6.63 31.95 5.82
CA GLY A 454 -7.32 32.71 6.86
C GLY A 454 -7.70 34.09 6.36
N ALA A 455 -8.78 34.67 6.89
CA ALA A 455 -9.28 35.98 6.44
C ALA A 455 -8.23 37.10 6.53
N GLU A 456 -7.42 37.14 7.59
CA GLU A 456 -6.36 38.16 7.76
C GLU A 456 -5.24 38.02 6.70
N ASP A 457 -4.83 36.79 6.41
CA ASP A 457 -3.83 36.51 5.37
C ASP A 457 -4.39 36.83 3.98
N ALA A 458 -5.69 36.56 3.77
CA ALA A 458 -6.39 36.88 2.54
C ALA A 458 -6.51 38.39 2.30
N ASP A 459 -6.91 39.18 3.31
CA ASP A 459 -6.96 40.65 3.21
C ASP A 459 -5.58 41.23 2.87
N THR A 460 -4.53 40.70 3.52
CA THR A 460 -3.14 41.10 3.25
C THR A 460 -2.73 40.77 1.82
N MET A 461 -3.10 39.58 1.32
CA MET A 461 -2.80 39.14 -0.04
C MET A 461 -3.61 39.90 -1.09
N GLU A 462 -4.90 40.17 -0.85
CA GLU A 462 -5.76 40.98 -1.72
C GLU A 462 -5.16 42.38 -1.88
N SER A 463 -4.80 43.03 -0.77
CA SER A 463 -4.14 44.34 -0.79
C SER A 463 -2.82 44.29 -1.57
N SER A 464 -1.97 43.31 -1.28
CA SER A 464 -0.61 43.25 -1.83
C SER A 464 -0.55 42.84 -3.31
N ILE A 465 -1.51 42.04 -3.77
CA ILE A 465 -1.50 41.45 -5.11
C ILE A 465 -2.65 41.99 -5.96
N VAL A 466 -3.89 41.81 -5.50
CA VAL A 466 -5.10 42.07 -6.30
C VAL A 466 -5.29 43.57 -6.50
N THR A 467 -5.30 44.36 -5.43
CA THR A 467 -5.49 45.81 -5.50
C THR A 467 -4.44 46.46 -6.39
N ASN A 468 -3.16 46.08 -6.23
CA ASN A 468 -2.03 46.62 -6.99
C ASN A 468 -2.09 46.37 -8.51
N GLN A 469 -3.01 45.54 -9.00
CA GLN A 469 -3.24 45.32 -10.43
C GLN A 469 -4.41 46.11 -11.01
N GLU A 470 -5.22 46.77 -10.19
CA GLU A 470 -6.36 47.52 -10.68
C GLU A 470 -5.92 48.77 -11.46
N THR A 471 -6.29 48.86 -12.74
CA THR A 471 -5.83 49.93 -13.65
C THR A 471 -6.06 51.34 -13.12
N PHE A 472 -7.16 51.57 -12.40
CA PHE A 472 -7.50 52.87 -11.80
C PHE A 472 -7.55 52.85 -10.26
N GLY A 473 -7.46 51.67 -9.66
CA GLY A 473 -7.59 51.44 -8.22
C GLY A 473 -6.31 50.99 -7.51
N TYR A 474 -5.20 50.81 -8.24
CA TYR A 474 -3.94 50.30 -7.68
C TYR A 474 -3.38 51.08 -6.49
N TRP A 475 -3.76 52.35 -6.33
CA TRP A 475 -3.27 53.24 -5.27
C TRP A 475 -4.18 53.30 -4.03
N THR A 476 -5.28 52.54 -4.01
CA THR A 476 -6.35 52.71 -3.01
C THR A 476 -6.07 52.04 -1.65
N ASN A 477 -5.10 51.12 -1.62
CA ASN A 477 -4.61 50.40 -0.44
C ASN A 477 -3.54 51.17 0.37
N PHE A 478 -2.88 52.19 -0.22
CA PHE A 478 -1.84 53.01 0.43
C PHE A 478 -0.69 52.20 1.05
N ASP A 479 -0.29 51.12 0.38
CA ASP A 479 0.75 50.21 0.86
C ASP A 479 2.14 50.53 0.28
N HIS A 480 2.21 51.35 -0.77
CA HIS A 480 3.46 51.77 -1.42
C HIS A 480 3.58 53.30 -1.52
N PRO A 481 4.80 53.90 -1.43
CA PRO A 481 4.98 55.35 -1.56
C PRO A 481 4.40 55.98 -2.84
N VAL A 482 4.26 55.18 -3.90
CA VAL A 482 3.69 55.62 -5.18
C VAL A 482 2.20 55.95 -5.04
N ASP A 483 1.47 55.29 -4.15
CA ASP A 483 0.03 55.49 -3.95
C ASP A 483 -0.28 56.91 -3.48
N PHE A 484 0.55 57.40 -2.56
CA PHE A 484 0.50 58.77 -2.04
C PHE A 484 0.83 59.80 -3.13
N ILE A 485 1.71 59.47 -4.07
CA ILE A 485 2.03 60.35 -5.20
C ILE A 485 0.83 60.40 -6.17
N THR A 486 0.18 59.27 -6.43
CA THR A 486 -0.97 59.18 -7.32
C THR A 486 -2.15 59.99 -6.81
N ILE A 487 -2.49 59.89 -5.52
CA ILE A 487 -3.56 60.72 -4.94
C ILE A 487 -3.22 62.22 -5.00
N MET A 488 -1.94 62.60 -4.81
CA MET A 488 -1.52 63.99 -4.99
C MET A 488 -1.75 64.48 -6.42
N PHE A 489 -1.46 63.67 -7.44
CA PHE A 489 -1.75 64.01 -8.83
C PHE A 489 -3.26 64.14 -9.10
N TYR A 490 -4.09 63.26 -8.55
CA TYR A 490 -5.55 63.38 -8.67
C TYR A 490 -6.06 64.68 -8.01
N ILE A 491 -5.57 65.02 -6.82
CA ILE A 491 -5.93 66.27 -6.14
C ILE A 491 -5.48 67.49 -6.96
N LEU A 492 -4.26 67.47 -7.52
CA LEU A 492 -3.75 68.53 -8.38
C LEU A 492 -4.58 68.67 -9.67
N ALA A 493 -4.97 67.56 -10.30
CA ALA A 493 -5.80 67.56 -11.50
C ALA A 493 -7.20 68.16 -11.22
N ILE A 494 -7.83 67.76 -10.12
CA ILE A 494 -9.11 68.32 -9.68
C ILE A 494 -8.97 69.82 -9.38
N GLY A 495 -7.89 70.22 -8.69
CA GLY A 495 -7.60 71.63 -8.43
C GLY A 495 -7.42 72.46 -9.71
N ALA A 496 -6.71 71.91 -10.70
CA ALA A 496 -6.53 72.55 -12.00
C ALA A 496 -7.84 72.68 -12.78
N LEU A 497 -8.70 71.66 -12.77
CA LEU A 497 -10.03 71.70 -13.38
C LEU A 497 -10.95 72.72 -12.69
N ALA A 498 -10.97 72.74 -11.36
CA ALA A 498 -11.75 73.71 -10.59
C ALA A 498 -11.31 75.14 -10.91
N ASN A 499 -9.99 75.39 -10.98
CA ASN A 499 -9.44 76.69 -11.35
C ASN A 499 -9.81 77.06 -12.80
N GLY A 500 -9.78 76.09 -13.73
CA GLY A 500 -10.23 76.30 -15.11
C GLY A 500 -11.71 76.67 -15.22
N VAL A 501 -12.59 76.03 -14.45
CA VAL A 501 -14.02 76.38 -14.38
C VAL A 501 -14.21 77.76 -13.76
N LEU A 502 -13.47 78.09 -12.70
CA LEU A 502 -13.53 79.39 -12.04
C LEU A 502 -13.11 80.51 -12.99
N LEU A 503 -12.09 80.27 -13.83
CA LEU A 503 -11.66 81.19 -14.87
C LEU A 503 -12.75 81.38 -15.95
N MET A 504 -13.42 80.32 -16.39
CA MET A 504 -14.54 80.45 -17.36
C MET A 504 -15.75 81.19 -16.76
N VAL A 505 -16.08 80.97 -15.49
CA VAL A 505 -17.15 81.70 -14.79
C VAL A 505 -16.76 83.17 -14.56
N SER A 506 -15.49 83.45 -14.33
CA SER A 506 -14.99 84.83 -14.18
C SER A 506 -14.92 85.60 -15.50
N GLU A 507 -14.78 84.91 -16.64
CA GLU A 507 -14.87 85.55 -17.97
C GLU A 507 -16.30 86.04 -18.24
N ASP A 508 -17.33 85.27 -17.86
CA ASP A 508 -18.74 85.69 -17.97
C ASP A 508 -19.08 86.92 -17.09
N GLU A 509 -18.44 87.12 -15.94
CA GLU A 509 -18.61 88.35 -15.13
C GLU A 509 -17.78 89.54 -15.66
N SER A 510 -16.66 89.29 -16.33
CA SER A 510 -15.79 90.35 -16.86
C SER A 510 -16.37 91.04 -18.10
N ASP A 511 -17.20 90.35 -18.88
CA ASP A 511 -17.90 90.92 -20.04
C ASP A 511 -19.04 91.90 -19.65
N GLU A 512 -19.63 91.77 -18.45
CA GLU A 512 -20.58 92.77 -17.93
C GLU A 512 -19.88 94.00 -17.32
N ALA A 513 -18.71 93.81 -16.69
CA ALA A 513 -17.97 94.91 -16.05
C ALA A 513 -17.34 95.89 -17.07
N MET A 514 -16.95 95.42 -18.26
CA MET A 514 -16.28 96.27 -19.27
C MET A 514 -17.21 97.31 -19.96
N LYS A 515 -18.53 97.27 -19.72
CA LYS A 515 -19.48 98.27 -20.25
C LYS A 515 -19.73 99.47 -19.34
N ALA A 516 -19.31 99.45 -18.08
CA ALA A 516 -19.73 100.46 -17.10
C ALA A 516 -18.79 101.66 -16.96
N GLU A 517 -17.54 101.60 -17.45
CA GLU A 517 -16.51 102.59 -17.12
C GLU A 517 -16.04 103.38 -18.35
N ALA A 518 -16.94 104.21 -18.89
CA ALA A 518 -16.61 105.25 -19.87
C ALA A 518 -17.42 106.53 -19.61
N ALA A 519 -16.95 107.40 -18.71
CA ALA A 519 -17.26 108.84 -18.72
C ALA A 519 -16.21 109.64 -17.90
N PRO A 520 -15.69 110.79 -18.41
CA PRO A 520 -14.57 111.51 -17.79
C PRO A 520 -15.00 112.60 -16.80
N ALA A 521 -14.02 113.04 -16.01
CA ALA A 521 -14.07 114.10 -15.01
C ALA A 521 -13.80 115.51 -15.56
N GLU A 522 -14.36 116.51 -14.88
CA GLU A 522 -14.06 117.96 -14.83
C GLU A 522 -14.27 118.39 -13.36
N GLU A 523 -13.66 119.39 -12.75
CA GLU A 523 -12.51 120.29 -12.94
C GLU A 523 -12.30 120.99 -11.57
N GLU A 524 -11.07 121.47 -11.31
CA GLU A 524 -10.68 122.64 -10.44
C GLU A 524 -11.17 122.74 -8.97
N SER A 525 -10.47 123.31 -7.96
CA SER A 525 -9.33 124.21 -7.87
C SER A 525 -8.80 124.25 -6.41
N SER A 526 -7.54 124.70 -6.31
CA SER A 526 -6.72 125.18 -5.18
C SER A 526 -7.36 125.73 -3.90
N GLU A 527 -6.72 125.48 -2.74
CA GLU A 527 -6.08 126.54 -1.94
C GLU A 527 -5.06 125.97 -0.92
N GLU A 528 -3.94 126.67 -0.80
CA GLU A 528 -2.75 126.37 0.00
C GLU A 528 -2.82 126.95 1.43
N ALA A 529 -2.01 126.34 2.32
CA ALA A 529 -1.25 126.97 3.41
C ALA A 529 -2.03 127.50 4.65
N SER A 530 -1.57 127.38 5.90
CA SER A 530 -0.30 126.87 6.44
C SER A 530 -0.43 126.74 7.95
N GLU A 531 0.21 125.70 8.47
CA GLU A 531 1.15 125.71 9.60
C GLU A 531 0.91 126.60 10.83
N ALA A 532 0.73 125.86 11.90
CA ALA A 532 1.14 126.05 13.28
C ALA A 532 0.96 124.70 14.01
N THR A 533 0.50 123.66 13.32
CA THR A 533 -0.93 123.77 12.98
C THR A 533 -1.58 122.82 13.94
N GLU A 534 -1.65 123.27 15.19
CA GLU A 534 -2.32 122.54 16.27
C GLU A 534 -3.75 122.17 15.91
#